data_AF-A0A8T2GLR2-F1
#
_entry.id   AF-A0A8T2GLR2-F1
#
_cell.length_a   1.000
_cell.length_b   1.000
_cell.length_c   1.000
_cell.angle_alpha   90.00
_cell.angle_beta   90.00
_cell.angle_gamma   90.00
#
_symmetry.space_group_name_H-M   'P 1'
#
loop_
_entity.id
_entity.type
_entity.pdbx_description
1 polymer ?
#
loop_
_entity_poly.entity_id
_entity_poly.type
_entity_poly.pdbx_seq_one_letter_code
_entity_poly.pdbx_strand_id
1 'polypeptide(L)'
;MDKLSQLPEALLVRILSLLSAKDVVSTMVLSKRWQFLWMLVPKLIYDDSYQAIEYGSFSRFVDRSLTLHDAQVLDTLHFKLGKTSCGTGDIRVWIKTAEKRCLRELIIEIDKSNSDNSSVVLPRSLYTCCRMLVTLKLNNAVLVDATSSFSFPSLKTLSLVSMKFPGDELIKMLLSNCPVLEDLVVKRCPYDNVTTFTVRVSSLKCLVLHETELASINADCGFVIDTPSLECLDIEDGRGGFFVIENNMTKVVKANVCNSYVHTQQLMGSISSVKRLYVCIPSSKDAYPVGSVFHCLVRLTICTCETEWLNLLMCVLRDSPKLRELKLVKNHVYRSHQPRPCWNEPSAVPECLLTSLETLEWVKYEGTEEEKEVAAFILRSGSCLKKVTISSKSTDINKKFEMLKELSLLFRRSPTCQIAFD
;
A
#
# COMPACT_ATOMS: atom_id res chain seq x y z
N MET A 1 -42.71 -9.49 -17.59
CA MET A 1 -41.72 -9.18 -18.65
C MET A 1 -40.37 -9.00 -18.01
N ASP A 2 -39.38 -9.80 -18.42
CA ASP A 2 -38.00 -9.61 -18.01
C ASP A 2 -37.45 -8.33 -18.66
N LYS A 3 -37.38 -7.26 -17.87
CA LYS A 3 -36.87 -5.94 -18.30
C LYS A 3 -35.36 -5.97 -18.54
N LEU A 4 -34.62 -6.91 -17.93
CA LEU A 4 -33.18 -7.02 -18.08
C LEU A 4 -32.83 -7.59 -19.46
N SER A 5 -33.60 -8.58 -19.93
CA SER A 5 -33.49 -9.11 -21.29
C SER A 5 -33.83 -8.11 -22.40
N GLN A 6 -34.22 -6.86 -22.10
CA GLN A 6 -34.38 -5.79 -23.10
C GLN A 6 -33.12 -4.95 -23.31
N LEU A 7 -32.11 -5.07 -22.43
CA LEU A 7 -30.87 -4.32 -22.56
C LEU A 7 -30.04 -4.81 -23.78
N PRO A 8 -29.20 -3.95 -24.39
CA PRO A 8 -28.21 -4.36 -25.37
C PRO A 8 -27.24 -5.40 -24.81
N GLU A 9 -26.78 -6.32 -25.68
CA GLU A 9 -25.84 -7.39 -25.30
C GLU A 9 -24.59 -6.86 -24.60
N ALA A 10 -23.99 -5.78 -25.11
CA ALA A 10 -22.81 -5.16 -24.51
C ALA A 10 -23.05 -4.70 -23.06
N LEU A 11 -24.26 -4.24 -22.71
CA LEU A 11 -24.60 -3.88 -21.34
C LEU A 11 -24.79 -5.12 -20.46
N LEU A 12 -25.39 -6.18 -20.99
CA LEU A 12 -25.53 -7.45 -20.28
C LEU A 12 -24.17 -8.06 -19.96
N VAL A 13 -23.26 -8.11 -20.93
CA VAL A 13 -21.87 -8.56 -20.74
C VAL A 13 -21.17 -7.71 -19.68
N ARG A 14 -21.33 -6.38 -19.72
CA ARG A 14 -20.75 -5.48 -18.71
C ARG A 14 -21.31 -5.72 -17.31
N ILE A 15 -22.60 -6.03 -17.18
CA ILE A 15 -23.22 -6.41 -15.90
C ILE A 15 -22.65 -7.74 -15.41
N LEU A 16 -22.56 -8.74 -16.29
CA LEU A 16 -22.00 -10.06 -15.97
C LEU A 16 -20.53 -9.98 -15.54
N SER A 17 -19.73 -9.08 -16.11
CA SER A 17 -18.32 -8.83 -15.71
C SER A 17 -18.15 -8.38 -14.25
N LEU A 18 -19.23 -8.03 -13.54
CA LEU A 18 -19.21 -7.68 -12.12
C LEU A 18 -19.42 -8.89 -11.20
N LEU A 19 -19.81 -10.04 -11.74
CA LEU A 19 -20.18 -11.24 -11.00
C LEU A 19 -19.05 -12.29 -11.00
N SER A 20 -19.17 -13.29 -10.12
CA SER A 20 -18.27 -14.45 -10.13
C SER A 20 -18.51 -15.32 -11.38
N ALA A 21 -17.50 -16.04 -11.85
CA ALA A 21 -17.62 -16.94 -13.00
C ALA A 21 -18.73 -17.99 -12.78
N LYS A 22 -18.94 -18.44 -11.54
CA LYS A 22 -20.02 -19.37 -11.18
C LYS A 22 -21.40 -18.74 -11.41
N ASP A 23 -21.59 -17.52 -10.95
CA ASP A 23 -22.87 -16.80 -11.12
C ASP A 23 -23.11 -16.45 -12.59
N VAL A 24 -22.06 -16.01 -13.28
CA VAL A 24 -22.07 -15.71 -14.72
C VAL A 24 -22.50 -16.94 -15.52
N VAL A 25 -21.88 -18.10 -15.30
CA VAL A 25 -22.27 -19.36 -15.97
C VAL A 25 -23.69 -19.76 -15.58
N SER A 26 -24.09 -19.58 -14.31
CA SER A 26 -25.45 -19.92 -13.85
C SER A 26 -26.54 -19.12 -14.56
N THR A 27 -26.23 -17.93 -15.11
CA THR A 27 -27.21 -17.17 -15.90
C THR A 27 -27.65 -17.87 -17.19
N MET A 28 -26.91 -18.88 -17.67
CA MET A 28 -27.22 -19.60 -18.91
C MET A 28 -28.61 -20.28 -18.89
N VAL A 29 -29.15 -20.58 -17.70
CA VAL A 29 -30.45 -21.25 -17.55
C VAL A 29 -31.63 -20.27 -17.51
N LEU A 30 -31.39 -18.96 -17.47
CA LEU A 30 -32.43 -17.94 -17.34
C LEU A 30 -33.28 -17.83 -18.62
N SER A 31 -32.64 -17.83 -19.79
CA SER A 31 -33.33 -17.89 -21.09
C SER A 31 -32.36 -18.21 -22.23
N LYS A 32 -32.90 -18.48 -23.42
CA LYS A 32 -32.11 -18.68 -24.65
C LYS A 32 -31.16 -17.52 -24.95
N ARG A 33 -31.53 -16.29 -24.56
CA ARG A 33 -30.70 -15.10 -24.75
C ARG A 33 -29.46 -15.13 -23.86
N TRP A 34 -29.58 -15.63 -22.63
CA TRP A 34 -28.49 -15.69 -21.65
C TRP A 34 -27.58 -16.90 -21.82
N GLN A 35 -28.05 -17.93 -22.53
CA GLN A 35 -27.37 -19.22 -22.71
C GLN A 35 -25.89 -19.10 -23.12
N PHE A 36 -25.56 -18.10 -23.95
CA PHE A 36 -24.22 -17.94 -24.52
C PHE A 36 -23.48 -16.68 -24.07
N LEU A 37 -24.14 -15.76 -23.36
CA LEU A 37 -23.54 -14.47 -22.97
C LEU A 37 -22.32 -14.64 -22.07
N TRP A 38 -22.34 -15.64 -21.19
CA TRP A 38 -21.24 -15.94 -20.30
C TRP A 38 -19.92 -16.26 -21.04
N MET A 39 -20.00 -16.77 -22.27
CA MET A 39 -18.81 -17.09 -23.09
C MET A 39 -18.13 -15.85 -23.67
N LEU A 40 -18.79 -14.69 -23.62
CA LEU A 40 -18.31 -13.41 -24.17
C LEU A 40 -17.77 -12.48 -23.08
N VAL A 41 -17.85 -12.87 -21.80
CA VAL A 41 -17.49 -12.00 -20.66
C VAL A 41 -15.98 -11.81 -20.56
N PRO A 42 -15.44 -10.59 -20.75
CA PRO A 42 -14.00 -10.37 -20.80
C PRO A 42 -13.31 -10.45 -19.43
N LYS A 43 -14.09 -10.48 -18.33
CA LYS A 43 -13.58 -10.55 -16.97
C LYS A 43 -14.12 -11.78 -16.26
N LEU A 44 -13.21 -12.68 -15.89
CA LEU A 44 -13.54 -13.94 -15.21
C LEU A 44 -12.94 -13.93 -13.80
N ILE A 45 -13.82 -14.10 -12.79
CA ILE A 45 -13.43 -14.22 -11.38
C ILE A 45 -13.80 -15.63 -10.92
N TYR A 46 -12.80 -16.50 -10.76
CA TYR A 46 -12.96 -17.83 -10.20
C TYR A 46 -12.65 -17.76 -8.71
N ASP A 47 -13.67 -17.95 -7.88
CA ASP A 47 -13.60 -17.78 -6.45
C ASP A 47 -13.94 -19.09 -5.74
N ASP A 48 -12.94 -19.72 -5.13
CA ASP A 48 -13.10 -20.96 -4.35
C ASP A 48 -13.24 -20.70 -2.83
N SER A 49 -13.34 -19.44 -2.39
CA SER A 49 -13.42 -19.12 -0.96
C SER A 49 -14.71 -19.61 -0.28
N TYR A 50 -15.72 -20.03 -1.06
CA TYR A 50 -17.07 -20.23 -0.56
C TYR A 50 -17.44 -21.65 -0.14
N GLN A 51 -16.72 -22.72 -0.49
CA GLN A 51 -17.24 -24.07 -0.19
C GLN A 51 -16.17 -25.17 0.01
N ALA A 52 -16.43 -25.99 1.04
CA ALA A 52 -15.84 -27.31 1.23
C ALA A 52 -16.37 -28.30 0.18
N ILE A 53 -16.05 -28.06 -1.10
CA ILE A 53 -16.40 -29.01 -2.16
C ILE A 53 -15.31 -30.07 -2.26
N GLU A 54 -15.74 -31.28 -2.59
CA GLU A 54 -14.92 -32.38 -3.08
C GLU A 54 -13.72 -31.91 -3.90
N TYR A 55 -12.54 -32.43 -3.56
CA TYR A 55 -11.26 -32.10 -4.19
C TYR A 55 -11.35 -32.14 -5.72
N GLY A 56 -10.89 -31.07 -6.38
CA GLY A 56 -10.81 -30.97 -7.84
C GLY A 56 -12.12 -30.64 -8.58
N SER A 57 -13.25 -30.49 -7.89
CA SER A 57 -14.51 -30.00 -8.50
C SER A 57 -14.37 -28.57 -9.04
N PHE A 58 -13.73 -27.68 -8.27
CA PHE A 58 -13.39 -26.33 -8.69
C PHE A 58 -12.49 -26.34 -9.93
N SER A 59 -11.41 -27.13 -9.90
CA SER A 59 -10.50 -27.24 -11.04
C SER A 59 -11.21 -27.68 -12.32
N ARG A 60 -12.06 -28.72 -12.24
CA ARG A 60 -12.89 -29.18 -13.36
C ARG A 60 -13.84 -28.10 -13.88
N PHE A 61 -14.39 -27.27 -13.00
CA PHE A 61 -15.23 -26.14 -13.40
C PHE A 61 -14.42 -25.09 -14.16
N VAL A 62 -13.27 -24.69 -13.63
CA VAL A 62 -12.37 -23.72 -14.27
C VAL A 62 -11.92 -24.22 -15.64
N ASP A 63 -11.48 -25.48 -15.73
CA ASP A 63 -11.05 -26.11 -16.99
C ASP A 63 -12.14 -26.05 -18.06
N ARG A 64 -13.36 -26.49 -17.71
CA ARG A 64 -14.50 -26.48 -18.64
C ARG A 64 -14.88 -25.06 -19.02
N SER A 65 -14.94 -24.15 -18.05
CA SER A 65 -15.31 -22.75 -18.27
C SER A 65 -14.31 -22.06 -19.21
N LEU A 66 -13.00 -22.17 -18.95
CA LEU A 66 -11.95 -21.58 -19.79
C LEU A 66 -11.86 -22.22 -21.18
N THR A 67 -12.17 -23.51 -21.30
CA THR A 67 -12.18 -24.21 -22.60
C THR A 67 -13.34 -23.75 -23.48
N LEU A 68 -14.53 -23.61 -22.89
CA LEU A 68 -15.75 -23.23 -23.61
C LEU A 68 -15.90 -21.72 -23.80
N HIS A 69 -15.14 -20.91 -23.07
CA HIS A 69 -15.15 -19.46 -23.22
C HIS A 69 -14.76 -19.09 -24.67
N ASP A 70 -15.38 -18.06 -25.27
CA ASP A 70 -15.19 -17.73 -26.70
C ASP A 70 -14.70 -16.29 -26.92
N ALA A 71 -14.52 -15.51 -25.84
CA ALA A 71 -13.97 -14.17 -25.95
C ALA A 71 -12.56 -14.21 -26.55
N GLN A 72 -12.38 -13.46 -27.65
CA GLN A 72 -11.10 -13.29 -28.34
C GLN A 72 -10.07 -12.56 -27.46
N VAL A 73 -10.56 -11.64 -26.62
CA VAL A 73 -9.76 -10.90 -25.63
C VAL A 73 -10.30 -11.18 -24.25
N LEU A 74 -9.45 -11.73 -23.39
CA LEU A 74 -9.71 -11.89 -21.96
C LEU A 74 -9.04 -10.74 -21.23
N ASP A 75 -9.79 -9.74 -20.79
CA ASP A 75 -9.23 -8.56 -20.13
C ASP A 75 -8.66 -8.91 -18.76
N THR A 76 -9.44 -9.59 -17.92
CA THR A 76 -9.05 -9.90 -16.53
C THR A 76 -9.34 -11.36 -16.21
N LEU A 77 -8.35 -12.04 -15.65
CA LEU A 77 -8.48 -13.36 -15.06
C LEU A 77 -8.07 -13.29 -13.59
N HIS A 78 -9.02 -13.54 -12.70
CA HIS A 78 -8.81 -13.49 -11.26
C HIS A 78 -9.12 -14.85 -10.65
N PHE A 79 -8.11 -15.45 -10.04
CA PHE A 79 -8.21 -16.67 -9.25
C PHE A 79 -8.10 -16.34 -7.77
N LYS A 80 -9.14 -16.68 -6.99
CA LYS A 80 -9.08 -16.76 -5.53
C LYS A 80 -9.17 -18.23 -5.15
N LEU A 81 -8.07 -18.76 -4.65
CA LEU A 81 -7.82 -20.18 -4.53
C LEU A 81 -7.71 -20.57 -3.06
N GLY A 82 -8.52 -21.55 -2.65
CA GLY A 82 -8.38 -22.22 -1.36
C GLY A 82 -7.19 -23.20 -1.33
N LYS A 83 -6.77 -23.64 -0.14
CA LYS A 83 -5.60 -24.55 0.01
C LYS A 83 -5.77 -25.89 -0.72
N THR A 84 -6.98 -26.41 -0.80
CA THR A 84 -7.30 -27.73 -1.40
C THR A 84 -7.94 -27.63 -2.79
N SER A 85 -8.02 -26.43 -3.35
CA SER A 85 -8.84 -26.13 -4.53
C SER A 85 -8.24 -26.65 -5.84
N CYS A 86 -6.90 -26.64 -5.93
CA CYS A 86 -6.18 -26.93 -7.15
C CYS A 86 -4.72 -27.34 -6.90
N GLY A 87 -4.20 -28.22 -7.74
CA GLY A 87 -2.77 -28.53 -7.81
C GLY A 87 -1.99 -27.52 -8.64
N THR A 88 -0.66 -27.54 -8.53
CA THR A 88 0.26 -26.73 -9.35
C THR A 88 0.10 -26.99 -10.85
N GLY A 89 -0.33 -28.20 -11.23
CA GLY A 89 -0.64 -28.58 -12.60
C GLY A 89 -1.83 -27.84 -13.20
N ASP A 90 -2.85 -27.52 -12.39
CA ASP A 90 -4.08 -26.87 -12.86
C ASP A 90 -3.80 -25.43 -13.30
N ILE A 91 -3.10 -24.66 -12.45
CA ILE A 91 -2.70 -23.28 -12.72
C ILE A 91 -1.89 -23.19 -14.03
N ARG A 92 -1.03 -24.18 -14.29
CA ARG A 92 -0.26 -24.26 -15.54
C ARG A 92 -1.17 -24.38 -16.75
N VAL A 93 -2.21 -25.20 -16.69
CA VAL A 93 -3.19 -25.37 -17.78
C VAL A 93 -3.96 -24.06 -17.99
N TRP A 94 -4.44 -23.44 -16.92
CA TRP A 94 -5.24 -22.21 -17.00
C TRP A 94 -4.47 -21.04 -17.60
N ILE A 95 -3.22 -20.85 -17.19
CA ILE A 95 -2.36 -19.79 -17.73
C ILE A 95 -2.11 -20.00 -19.23
N LYS A 96 -1.85 -21.23 -19.67
CA LYS A 96 -1.69 -21.54 -21.10
C LYS A 96 -2.95 -21.28 -21.91
N THR A 97 -4.12 -21.53 -21.35
CA THR A 97 -5.40 -21.23 -22.01
C THR A 97 -5.61 -19.73 -22.11
N ALA A 98 -5.23 -18.96 -21.08
CA ALA A 98 -5.38 -17.50 -21.06
C ALA A 98 -4.39 -16.79 -21.99
N GLU A 99 -3.18 -17.33 -22.19
CA GLU A 99 -2.19 -16.80 -23.15
C GLU A 99 -2.77 -16.64 -24.56
N LYS A 100 -3.55 -17.63 -25.02
CA LYS A 100 -4.17 -17.62 -26.35
C LYS A 100 -5.21 -16.51 -26.54
N ARG A 101 -5.58 -15.78 -25.48
CA ARG A 101 -6.67 -14.80 -25.43
C ARG A 101 -6.19 -13.39 -25.06
N CYS A 102 -4.93 -13.06 -25.32
CA CYS A 102 -4.40 -11.71 -25.14
C CYS A 102 -4.60 -11.12 -23.72
N LEU A 103 -4.41 -11.95 -22.68
CA LEU A 103 -4.66 -11.59 -21.28
C LEU A 103 -3.96 -10.29 -20.85
N ARG A 104 -4.71 -9.35 -20.26
CA ARG A 104 -4.19 -8.04 -19.80
C ARG A 104 -3.97 -7.95 -18.29
N GLU A 105 -4.86 -8.50 -17.48
CA GLU A 105 -4.74 -8.52 -16.02
C GLU A 105 -4.86 -9.95 -15.47
N LEU A 106 -3.87 -10.35 -14.68
CA LEU A 106 -3.86 -11.63 -13.98
C LEU A 106 -3.71 -11.39 -12.47
N ILE A 107 -4.67 -11.92 -11.72
CA ILE A 107 -4.68 -11.86 -10.25
C ILE A 107 -4.75 -13.30 -9.73
N ILE A 108 -3.81 -13.68 -8.88
CA ILE A 108 -3.81 -14.97 -8.18
C ILE A 108 -3.69 -14.69 -6.69
N GLU A 109 -4.77 -14.97 -5.97
CA GLU A 109 -4.88 -14.87 -4.52
C GLU A 109 -5.03 -16.28 -3.94
N ILE A 110 -4.11 -16.68 -3.06
CA ILE A 110 -4.16 -17.98 -2.39
C ILE A 110 -4.41 -17.75 -0.90
N ASP A 111 -5.35 -18.49 -0.31
CA ASP A 111 -5.68 -18.36 1.11
C ASP A 111 -4.51 -18.72 2.04
N LYS A 112 -4.30 -17.89 3.05
CA LYS A 112 -3.26 -18.07 4.07
C LYS A 112 -3.72 -19.09 5.12
N SER A 113 -3.09 -20.26 5.19
CA SER A 113 -3.35 -21.24 6.26
C SER A 113 -2.29 -21.19 7.36
N ASN A 114 -2.70 -21.42 8.61
CA ASN A 114 -1.81 -21.52 9.78
C ASN A 114 -0.97 -22.82 9.85
N SER A 115 -0.97 -23.68 8.81
CA SER A 115 -0.18 -24.92 8.78
C SER A 115 0.78 -24.97 7.60
N ASP A 116 2.07 -25.12 7.91
CA ASP A 116 3.23 -24.76 7.09
C ASP A 116 3.49 -25.55 5.79
N ASN A 117 2.75 -26.61 5.48
CA ASN A 117 3.30 -27.64 4.57
C ASN A 117 2.81 -27.67 3.12
N SER A 118 2.06 -26.68 2.61
CA SER A 118 1.74 -26.66 1.16
C SER A 118 1.59 -25.25 0.59
N SER A 119 2.71 -24.62 0.23
CA SER A 119 2.68 -23.37 -0.55
C SER A 119 2.44 -23.69 -2.04
N VAL A 120 1.57 -22.92 -2.71
CA VAL A 120 1.27 -23.14 -4.13
C VAL A 120 2.41 -22.61 -4.98
N VAL A 121 2.97 -23.48 -5.80
CA VAL A 121 4.10 -23.18 -6.68
C VAL A 121 3.58 -22.71 -8.04
N LEU A 122 3.95 -21.49 -8.44
CA LEU A 122 3.55 -20.93 -9.72
C LEU A 122 4.35 -21.54 -10.86
N PRO A 123 3.70 -21.90 -11.97
CA PRO A 123 4.35 -22.55 -13.09
C PRO A 123 5.20 -21.55 -13.88
N ARG A 124 6.32 -22.03 -14.44
CA ARG A 124 7.22 -21.22 -15.29
C ARG A 124 6.52 -20.57 -16.49
N SER A 125 5.44 -21.18 -17.00
CA SER A 125 4.65 -20.61 -18.09
C SER A 125 4.08 -19.24 -17.76
N LEU A 126 3.85 -18.92 -16.49
CA LEU A 126 3.43 -17.59 -16.05
C LEU A 126 4.40 -16.50 -16.55
N TYR A 127 5.70 -16.80 -16.56
CA TYR A 127 6.77 -15.85 -16.84
C TYR A 127 7.03 -15.67 -18.34
N THR A 128 6.72 -16.70 -19.14
CA THR A 128 7.06 -16.76 -20.57
C THR A 128 5.89 -16.41 -21.49
N CYS A 129 4.67 -16.67 -21.06
CA CYS A 129 3.49 -16.72 -21.94
C CYS A 129 2.75 -15.38 -22.04
N CYS A 130 2.76 -14.57 -20.98
CA CYS A 130 1.84 -13.44 -20.87
C CYS A 130 2.46 -12.11 -21.37
N ARG A 131 2.84 -12.04 -22.65
CA ARG A 131 3.51 -10.84 -23.23
C ARG A 131 2.63 -9.58 -23.26
N MET A 132 1.31 -9.75 -23.32
CA MET A 132 0.32 -8.65 -23.32
C MET A 132 -0.13 -8.24 -21.92
N LEU A 133 0.42 -8.88 -20.89
CA LEU A 133 0.03 -8.62 -19.52
C LEU A 133 0.47 -7.22 -19.10
N VAL A 134 -0.51 -6.43 -18.66
CA VAL A 134 -0.34 -5.06 -18.16
C VAL A 134 -0.31 -5.05 -16.63
N THR A 135 -1.06 -5.96 -16.00
CA THR A 135 -1.16 -6.04 -14.54
C THR A 135 -0.99 -7.48 -14.06
N LEU A 136 -0.07 -7.70 -13.12
CA LEU A 136 0.16 -8.98 -12.46
C LEU A 136 0.10 -8.79 -10.95
N LYS A 137 -0.83 -9.48 -10.29
CA LYS A 137 -0.97 -9.47 -8.83
C LYS A 137 -0.90 -10.88 -8.31
N LEU A 138 0.08 -11.15 -7.46
CA LEU A 138 0.33 -12.46 -6.87
C LEU A 138 0.33 -12.34 -5.35
N ASN A 139 -0.40 -13.23 -4.69
CA ASN A 139 -0.52 -13.27 -3.24
C ASN A 139 -0.36 -14.70 -2.71
N ASN A 140 0.48 -14.89 -1.69
CA ASN A 140 0.73 -16.16 -0.98
C ASN A 140 1.19 -17.33 -1.89
N ALA A 141 2.01 -17.04 -2.90
CA ALA A 141 2.53 -18.04 -3.83
C ALA A 141 4.06 -18.20 -3.75
N VAL A 142 4.56 -19.30 -4.32
CA VAL A 142 6.00 -19.56 -4.50
C VAL A 142 6.39 -19.34 -5.94
N LEU A 143 7.39 -18.51 -6.18
CA LEU A 143 8.03 -18.41 -7.49
C LEU A 143 9.08 -19.50 -7.63
N VAL A 144 9.08 -20.22 -8.76
CA VAL A 144 10.14 -21.18 -9.09
C VAL A 144 11.28 -20.48 -9.80
N ASP A 145 12.51 -20.94 -9.54
CA ASP A 145 13.69 -20.50 -10.26
C ASP A 145 13.57 -20.77 -11.77
N ALA A 146 13.82 -19.71 -12.53
CA ALA A 146 13.74 -19.62 -13.97
C ALA A 146 14.94 -18.78 -14.44
N THR A 147 16.10 -19.42 -14.50
CA THR A 147 17.42 -18.81 -14.78
C THR A 147 17.55 -18.07 -16.13
N SER A 148 16.48 -17.87 -16.92
CA SER A 148 16.56 -17.11 -18.19
C SER A 148 15.22 -16.75 -18.88
N SER A 149 14.05 -16.94 -18.27
CA SER A 149 12.78 -16.98 -19.05
C SER A 149 11.72 -15.93 -18.72
N PHE A 150 12.02 -14.93 -17.88
CA PHE A 150 11.06 -13.85 -17.60
C PHE A 150 10.91 -12.93 -18.82
N SER A 151 9.68 -12.65 -19.25
CA SER A 151 9.41 -11.65 -20.29
C SER A 151 8.06 -10.98 -20.07
N PHE A 152 8.10 -9.75 -19.56
CA PHE A 152 6.91 -8.94 -19.28
C PHE A 152 7.01 -7.56 -19.97
N PRO A 153 7.03 -7.51 -21.32
CA PRO A 153 7.32 -6.30 -22.06
C PRO A 153 6.25 -5.19 -21.93
N SER A 154 5.02 -5.56 -21.56
CA SER A 154 3.88 -4.64 -21.44
C SER A 154 3.46 -4.36 -19.99
N LEU A 155 4.16 -4.94 -19.01
CA LEU A 155 3.72 -4.94 -17.63
C LEU A 155 3.97 -3.58 -16.98
N LYS A 156 2.89 -2.93 -16.58
CA LYS A 156 2.89 -1.61 -15.92
C LYS A 156 2.69 -1.71 -14.43
N THR A 157 1.97 -2.73 -13.95
CA THR A 157 1.67 -2.90 -12.53
C THR A 157 2.02 -4.30 -12.06
N LEU A 158 2.88 -4.39 -11.04
CA LEU A 158 3.28 -5.64 -10.41
C LEU A 158 3.00 -5.57 -8.91
N SER A 159 2.26 -6.55 -8.38
CA SER A 159 2.00 -6.70 -6.95
C SER A 159 2.45 -8.08 -6.48
N LEU A 160 3.34 -8.11 -5.51
CA LEU A 160 3.91 -9.31 -4.90
C LEU A 160 3.65 -9.26 -3.39
N VAL A 161 2.65 -10.01 -2.93
CA VAL A 161 2.20 -10.00 -1.53
C VAL A 161 2.47 -11.36 -0.90
N SER A 162 3.22 -11.39 0.19
CA SER A 162 3.54 -12.60 0.96
C SER A 162 4.07 -13.75 0.10
N MET A 163 4.90 -13.41 -0.89
CA MET A 163 5.49 -14.36 -1.84
C MET A 163 6.71 -15.05 -1.23
N LYS A 164 6.93 -16.33 -1.57
CA LYS A 164 8.20 -17.01 -1.32
C LYS A 164 9.04 -17.01 -2.60
N PHE A 165 10.28 -16.57 -2.49
CA PHE A 165 11.24 -16.56 -3.59
C PHE A 165 12.30 -17.65 -3.39
N PRO A 166 12.95 -18.14 -4.46
CA PRO A 166 14.11 -19.01 -4.36
C PRO A 166 15.37 -18.27 -3.86
N GLY A 167 15.45 -16.96 -4.06
CA GLY A 167 16.55 -16.10 -3.63
C GLY A 167 16.55 -14.74 -4.33
N ASP A 168 17.50 -13.88 -3.96
CA ASP A 168 17.62 -12.47 -4.37
C ASP A 168 17.77 -12.28 -5.89
N GLU A 169 18.51 -13.17 -6.57
CA GLU A 169 18.79 -13.05 -8.00
C GLU A 169 17.52 -13.14 -8.85
N LEU A 170 16.50 -13.89 -8.41
CA LEU A 170 15.24 -14.00 -9.13
C LEU A 170 14.51 -12.65 -9.17
N ILE A 171 14.55 -11.87 -8.08
CA ILE A 171 13.92 -10.55 -8.03
C ILE A 171 14.59 -9.59 -9.01
N LYS A 172 15.93 -9.58 -9.04
CA LYS A 172 16.71 -8.77 -9.99
C LYS A 172 16.37 -9.15 -11.44
N MET A 173 16.29 -10.45 -11.73
CA MET A 173 15.90 -10.94 -13.05
C MET A 173 14.46 -10.57 -13.41
N LEU A 174 13.51 -10.72 -12.48
CA LEU A 174 12.10 -10.40 -12.70
C LEU A 174 11.92 -8.91 -13.04
N LEU A 175 12.49 -8.02 -12.22
CA LEU A 175 12.30 -6.58 -12.38
C LEU A 175 13.06 -6.02 -13.60
N SER A 176 14.24 -6.54 -13.93
CA SER A 176 14.97 -6.14 -15.15
C SER A 176 14.25 -6.54 -16.45
N ASN A 177 13.35 -7.54 -16.40
CA ASN A 177 12.52 -7.97 -17.52
C ASN A 177 11.14 -7.29 -17.58
N CYS A 178 10.93 -6.21 -16.81
CA CYS A 178 9.71 -5.39 -16.82
C CYS A 178 10.04 -3.93 -17.21
N PRO A 179 10.38 -3.64 -18.48
CA PRO A 179 10.96 -2.36 -18.89
C PRO A 179 10.00 -1.15 -18.75
N VAL A 180 8.68 -1.38 -18.79
CA VAL A 180 7.65 -0.34 -18.72
C VAL A 180 6.90 -0.31 -17.39
N LEU A 181 7.47 -0.91 -16.35
CA LEU A 181 6.84 -1.01 -15.03
C LEU A 181 6.69 0.37 -14.38
N GLU A 182 5.46 0.79 -14.10
CA GLU A 182 5.12 2.08 -13.50
C GLU A 182 4.77 1.95 -12.01
N ASP A 183 4.14 0.85 -11.59
CA ASP A 183 3.68 0.61 -10.22
C ASP A 183 4.18 -0.73 -9.67
N LEU A 184 4.88 -0.70 -8.54
CA LEU A 184 5.36 -1.89 -7.84
C LEU A 184 4.87 -1.90 -6.40
N VAL A 185 4.19 -2.99 -6.02
CA VAL A 185 3.78 -3.27 -4.65
C VAL A 185 4.45 -4.54 -4.18
N VAL A 186 5.19 -4.44 -3.08
CA VAL A 186 5.85 -5.58 -2.44
C VAL A 186 5.45 -5.57 -0.97
N LYS A 187 4.82 -6.65 -0.52
CA LYS A 187 4.53 -6.86 0.89
C LYS A 187 5.20 -8.15 1.32
N ARG A 188 6.38 -8.05 1.93
CA ARG A 188 7.23 -9.18 2.29
C ARG A 188 6.65 -9.96 3.46
N CYS A 189 6.84 -11.27 3.45
CA CYS A 189 6.48 -12.12 4.58
C CYS A 189 7.74 -12.50 5.38
N PRO A 190 7.58 -12.90 6.65
CA PRO A 190 8.63 -13.44 7.52
C PRO A 190 9.60 -14.48 6.95
N TYR A 191 9.13 -15.27 5.99
CA TYR A 191 9.79 -16.49 5.53
C TYR A 191 9.98 -16.46 4.02
N ASP A 192 10.12 -15.27 3.43
CA ASP A 192 10.59 -15.15 2.05
C ASP A 192 12.10 -15.39 2.05
N ASN A 193 12.63 -16.29 1.20
CA ASN A 193 14.06 -16.67 1.25
C ASN A 193 14.97 -15.59 0.64
N VAL A 194 14.62 -14.31 0.82
CA VAL A 194 15.29 -13.15 0.24
C VAL A 194 15.96 -12.40 1.37
N THR A 195 17.24 -12.10 1.24
CA THR A 195 17.89 -11.19 2.18
C THR A 195 17.78 -9.77 1.63
N THR A 196 18.20 -9.55 0.39
CA THR A 196 18.24 -8.23 -0.24
C THR A 196 17.19 -8.08 -1.34
N PHE A 197 16.14 -7.30 -1.08
CA PHE A 197 15.16 -6.96 -2.09
C PHE A 197 15.62 -5.74 -2.89
N THR A 198 16.21 -5.99 -4.06
CA THR A 198 16.77 -4.94 -4.93
C THR A 198 15.74 -4.46 -5.96
N VAL A 199 15.45 -3.16 -5.98
CA VAL A 199 14.58 -2.49 -6.96
C VAL A 199 15.41 -1.51 -7.79
N ARG A 200 15.75 -1.91 -9.03
CA ARG A 200 16.39 -1.04 -10.04
C ARG A 200 15.53 -0.93 -11.29
N VAL A 201 14.59 0.02 -11.28
CA VAL A 201 13.58 0.17 -12.34
C VAL A 201 13.42 1.65 -12.68
N SER A 202 13.91 2.05 -13.85
CA SER A 202 13.96 3.45 -14.27
C SER A 202 12.61 4.03 -14.70
N SER A 203 11.65 3.18 -15.07
CA SER A 203 10.28 3.54 -15.45
C SER A 203 9.32 3.67 -14.26
N LEU A 204 9.76 3.27 -13.06
CA LEU A 204 8.90 3.18 -11.89
C LEU A 204 8.48 4.56 -11.37
N LYS A 205 7.16 4.74 -11.19
CA LYS A 205 6.53 5.95 -10.65
C LYS A 205 6.02 5.76 -9.23
N CYS A 206 5.50 4.59 -8.90
CA CYS A 206 4.97 4.28 -7.58
C CYS A 206 5.61 3.02 -7.00
N LEU A 207 6.09 3.12 -5.76
CA LEU A 207 6.71 2.01 -5.03
C LEU A 207 6.07 1.88 -3.65
N VAL A 208 5.55 0.69 -3.36
CA VAL A 208 5.07 0.31 -2.03
C VAL A 208 5.91 -0.87 -1.53
N LEU A 209 6.60 -0.68 -0.41
CA LEU A 209 7.44 -1.69 0.24
C LEU A 209 6.98 -1.86 1.69
N HIS A 210 6.26 -2.94 1.97
CA HIS A 210 5.80 -3.27 3.31
C HIS A 210 6.49 -4.55 3.80
N GLU A 211 6.91 -4.56 5.04
CA GLU A 211 7.56 -5.68 5.68
C GLU A 211 6.98 -5.89 7.07
N THR A 212 6.36 -7.06 7.29
CA THR A 212 5.65 -7.35 8.54
C THR A 212 6.63 -7.64 9.69
N GLU A 213 6.32 -7.08 10.86
CA GLU A 213 7.05 -7.23 12.11
C GLU A 213 7.15 -8.71 12.56
N LEU A 214 8.36 -9.14 12.95
CA LEU A 214 8.63 -10.41 13.64
C LEU A 214 9.48 -10.16 14.88
N ALA A 215 9.42 -11.11 15.83
CA ALA A 215 10.17 -11.11 17.07
C ALA A 215 11.71 -11.27 16.93
N SER A 216 12.24 -11.51 15.72
CA SER A 216 13.69 -11.59 15.48
C SER A 216 14.13 -10.56 14.44
N ILE A 217 14.88 -9.55 14.89
CA ILE A 217 15.59 -8.60 14.04
C ILE A 217 16.69 -9.37 13.32
N ASN A 218 16.56 -9.58 12.01
CA ASN A 218 17.66 -10.06 11.18
C ASN A 218 18.25 -8.84 10.46
N ALA A 219 19.34 -8.30 11.00
CA ALA A 219 20.02 -7.11 10.46
C ALA A 219 20.54 -7.30 9.01
N ASP A 220 20.63 -8.55 8.54
CA ASP A 220 21.16 -8.89 7.21
C ASP A 220 20.10 -8.85 6.10
N CYS A 221 18.83 -8.56 6.41
CA CYS A 221 17.77 -8.40 5.41
C CYS A 221 17.52 -6.91 5.14
N GLY A 222 17.14 -6.55 3.91
CA GLY A 222 16.93 -5.15 3.58
C GLY A 222 16.49 -4.86 2.16
N PHE A 223 16.44 -3.57 1.84
CA PHE A 223 16.06 -3.03 0.53
C PHE A 223 17.21 -2.24 -0.10
N VAL A 224 17.37 -2.38 -1.41
CA VAL A 224 18.25 -1.52 -2.23
C VAL A 224 17.40 -0.89 -3.33
N ILE A 225 17.38 0.43 -3.41
CA ILE A 225 16.51 1.16 -4.33
C ILE A 225 17.32 2.10 -5.23
N ASP A 226 17.12 1.96 -6.54
CA ASP A 226 17.57 2.87 -7.57
C ASP A 226 16.46 3.07 -8.61
N THR A 227 15.61 4.07 -8.37
CA THR A 227 14.42 4.34 -9.18
C THR A 227 14.27 5.85 -9.44
N PRO A 228 15.04 6.43 -10.39
CA PRO A 228 15.15 7.89 -10.55
C PRO A 228 13.87 8.59 -11.07
N SER A 229 12.87 7.82 -11.50
CA SER A 229 11.57 8.34 -11.96
C SER A 229 10.47 8.30 -10.90
N LEU A 230 10.80 7.90 -9.66
CA LEU A 230 9.80 7.68 -8.62
C LEU A 230 9.09 8.97 -8.20
N GLU A 231 7.76 8.92 -8.17
CA GLU A 231 6.86 10.02 -7.80
C GLU A 231 6.12 9.76 -6.48
N CYS A 232 5.83 8.49 -6.19
CA CYS A 232 5.15 8.04 -4.97
C CYS A 232 5.93 6.92 -4.28
N LEU A 233 6.18 7.11 -2.99
CA LEU A 233 6.87 6.13 -2.14
C LEU A 233 6.01 5.80 -0.91
N ASP A 234 5.84 4.53 -0.60
CA ASP A 234 5.19 4.04 0.61
C ASP A 234 6.03 2.93 1.21
N ILE A 235 6.60 3.18 2.39
CA ILE A 235 7.49 2.26 3.10
C ILE A 235 6.90 1.98 4.47
N GLU A 236 6.79 0.70 4.80
CA GLU A 236 6.51 0.21 6.14
C GLU A 236 7.51 -0.90 6.46
N ASP A 237 8.53 -0.62 7.27
CA ASP A 237 9.58 -1.59 7.60
C ASP A 237 9.49 -2.02 9.06
N GLY A 238 8.88 -3.18 9.33
CA GLY A 238 8.76 -3.72 10.68
C GLY A 238 9.90 -4.62 11.16
N ARG A 239 10.93 -4.90 10.36
CA ARG A 239 12.02 -5.82 10.76
C ARG A 239 13.30 -5.11 11.18
N GLY A 240 13.45 -3.84 10.80
CA GLY A 240 14.66 -3.06 11.11
C GLY A 240 15.87 -3.55 10.33
N GLY A 241 15.64 -3.92 9.07
CA GLY A 241 16.69 -4.30 8.13
C GLY A 241 17.50 -3.09 7.64
N PHE A 242 18.46 -3.34 6.75
CA PHE A 242 19.15 -2.24 6.07
C PHE A 242 18.28 -1.63 4.96
N PHE A 243 18.46 -0.34 4.71
CA PHE A 243 17.76 0.37 3.64
C PHE A 243 18.73 1.27 2.90
N VAL A 244 19.02 0.94 1.64
CA VAL A 244 20.02 1.64 0.82
C VAL A 244 19.33 2.30 -0.37
N ILE A 245 19.59 3.59 -0.53
CA ILE A 245 19.18 4.38 -1.69
C ILE A 245 20.44 4.78 -2.44
N GLU A 246 20.59 4.28 -3.66
CA GLU A 246 21.80 4.50 -4.44
C GLU A 246 21.84 5.89 -5.07
N ASN A 247 20.68 6.41 -5.46
CA ASN A 247 20.52 7.73 -6.06
C ASN A 247 19.35 8.49 -5.42
N ASN A 248 19.52 9.80 -5.24
CA ASN A 248 18.48 10.66 -4.66
C ASN A 248 17.18 10.63 -5.49
N MET A 249 16.07 10.42 -4.81
CA MET A 249 14.74 10.31 -5.39
C MET A 249 14.07 11.69 -5.52
N THR A 250 14.70 12.56 -6.30
CA THR A 250 14.33 13.99 -6.43
C THR A 250 12.95 14.26 -7.02
N LYS A 251 12.34 13.28 -7.70
CA LYS A 251 11.00 13.40 -8.29
C LYS A 251 9.87 12.99 -7.35
N VAL A 252 10.18 12.47 -6.15
CA VAL A 252 9.14 12.01 -5.21
C VAL A 252 8.31 13.20 -4.75
N VAL A 253 7.02 13.16 -5.04
CA VAL A 253 6.03 14.20 -4.66
C VAL A 253 5.26 13.78 -3.41
N LYS A 254 5.03 12.46 -3.24
CA LYS A 254 4.31 11.87 -2.11
C LYS A 254 5.15 10.77 -1.48
N ALA A 255 5.37 10.85 -0.18
CA ALA A 255 6.04 9.80 0.58
C ALA A 255 5.26 9.43 1.84
N ASN A 256 5.18 8.13 2.13
CA ASN A 256 4.71 7.56 3.39
C ASN A 256 5.85 6.73 3.97
N VAL A 257 6.29 7.06 5.18
CA VAL A 257 7.37 6.37 5.88
C VAL A 257 6.86 5.95 7.25
N CYS A 258 6.68 4.65 7.44
CA CYS A 258 6.16 4.04 8.66
C CYS A 258 7.12 2.96 9.17
N ASN A 259 7.15 2.79 10.49
CA ASN A 259 7.81 1.70 11.22
C ASN A 259 9.32 1.54 11.03
N SER A 260 9.99 2.31 10.19
CA SER A 260 11.40 2.11 9.86
C SER A 260 12.32 2.35 11.08
N TYR A 261 12.90 1.25 11.60
CA TYR A 261 13.75 1.24 12.79
C TYR A 261 15.21 1.67 12.52
N VAL A 262 15.68 1.62 11.26
CA VAL A 262 17.09 1.83 10.90
C VAL A 262 17.21 2.65 9.60
N HIS A 263 18.23 3.53 9.52
CA HIS A 263 18.64 4.29 8.32
C HIS A 263 17.61 5.28 7.71
N THR A 264 16.63 5.70 8.50
CA THR A 264 15.68 6.76 8.14
C THR A 264 16.34 8.07 7.73
N GLN A 265 17.57 8.36 8.19
CA GLN A 265 18.34 9.51 7.72
C GLN A 265 18.60 9.51 6.21
N GLN A 266 19.12 8.41 5.67
CA GLN A 266 19.40 8.31 4.23
C GLN A 266 18.10 8.43 3.42
N LEU A 267 17.03 7.79 3.90
CA LEU A 267 15.71 7.89 3.29
C LEU A 267 15.19 9.32 3.27
N MET A 268 15.15 9.99 4.42
CA MET A 268 14.66 11.37 4.56
C MET A 268 15.47 12.36 3.72
N GLY A 269 16.80 12.23 3.68
CA GLY A 269 17.66 13.05 2.83
C GLY A 269 17.38 12.86 1.34
N SER A 270 17.11 11.62 0.91
CA SER A 270 16.87 11.28 -0.50
C SER A 270 15.53 11.80 -1.06
N ILE A 271 14.54 12.08 -0.19
CA ILE A 271 13.18 12.52 -0.56
C ILE A 271 12.92 14.00 -0.25
N SER A 272 13.96 14.82 -0.10
CA SER A 272 13.87 16.26 0.26
C SER A 272 12.95 17.11 -0.62
N SER A 273 12.64 16.66 -1.85
CA SER A 273 11.75 17.35 -2.80
C SER A 273 10.25 17.06 -2.60
N VAL A 274 9.89 16.24 -1.60
CA VAL A 274 8.52 15.82 -1.33
C VAL A 274 7.58 17.00 -1.03
N LYS A 275 6.34 16.92 -1.53
CA LYS A 275 5.27 17.90 -1.26
C LYS A 275 4.28 17.43 -0.21
N ARG A 276 4.10 16.11 -0.11
CA ARG A 276 3.19 15.45 0.86
C ARG A 276 3.93 14.32 1.56
N LEU A 277 4.12 14.46 2.86
CA LEU A 277 4.87 13.50 3.67
C LEU A 277 4.01 12.98 4.81
N TYR A 278 3.92 11.66 4.94
CA TYR A 278 3.46 10.97 6.15
C TYR A 278 4.66 10.34 6.85
N VAL A 279 4.81 10.55 8.16
CA VAL A 279 5.88 9.94 8.95
C VAL A 279 5.35 9.31 10.23
N CYS A 280 5.81 8.09 10.51
CA CYS A 280 5.58 7.36 11.75
C CYS A 280 6.84 6.54 12.06
N ILE A 281 7.78 7.10 12.83
CA ILE A 281 9.08 6.48 13.12
C ILE A 281 9.40 6.49 14.63
N PRO A 282 10.02 5.43 15.17
CA PRO A 282 10.19 5.24 16.62
C PRO A 282 11.30 6.09 17.26
N SER A 283 12.38 6.43 16.54
CA SER A 283 13.49 7.27 17.04
C SER A 283 13.61 8.54 16.20
N SER A 284 13.87 9.69 16.82
CA SER A 284 14.10 10.98 16.14
C SER A 284 15.58 11.32 15.97
N LYS A 285 16.45 10.92 16.93
CA LYS A 285 17.88 11.27 16.97
C LYS A 285 18.71 10.67 15.85
N ASP A 286 18.41 9.43 15.47
CA ASP A 286 19.13 8.69 14.41
C ASP A 286 18.41 8.74 13.06
N ALA A 287 17.27 9.44 12.99
CA ALA A 287 16.33 9.31 11.89
C ALA A 287 16.18 10.55 11.01
N TYR A 288 16.38 11.73 11.59
CA TYR A 288 16.25 12.98 10.87
C TYR A 288 17.65 13.57 10.61
N PRO A 289 18.11 13.73 9.35
CA PRO A 289 19.45 14.21 9.09
C PRO A 289 19.52 15.69 9.43
N VAL A 290 20.50 16.06 10.27
CA VAL A 290 20.81 17.47 10.53
C VAL A 290 21.10 18.18 9.20
N GLY A 291 20.34 19.24 8.91
CA GLY A 291 20.48 20.04 7.69
C GLY A 291 19.63 19.59 6.49
N SER A 292 18.75 18.60 6.64
CA SER A 292 17.78 18.27 5.59
C SER A 292 16.66 19.30 5.55
N VAL A 293 16.58 20.08 4.47
CA VAL A 293 15.53 21.09 4.32
C VAL A 293 14.47 20.65 3.31
N PHE A 294 13.24 20.51 3.78
CA PHE A 294 12.06 20.17 3.01
C PHE A 294 11.45 21.42 2.36
N HIS A 295 12.20 22.03 1.44
CA HIS A 295 11.82 23.29 0.78
C HIS A 295 10.52 23.23 -0.06
N CYS A 296 10.05 22.03 -0.38
CA CYS A 296 8.85 21.79 -1.18
C CYS A 296 7.68 21.24 -0.37
N LEU A 297 7.86 20.94 0.93
CA LEU A 297 6.83 20.30 1.72
C LEU A 297 5.67 21.26 1.99
N VAL A 298 4.48 20.86 1.55
CA VAL A 298 3.23 21.62 1.71
C VAL A 298 2.32 20.95 2.72
N ARG A 299 2.31 19.62 2.76
CA ARG A 299 1.46 18.82 3.65
C ARG A 299 2.27 17.81 4.44
N LEU A 300 2.20 17.91 5.76
CA LEU A 300 2.86 16.99 6.69
C LEU A 300 1.80 16.25 7.49
N THR A 301 1.91 14.93 7.56
CA THR A 301 1.17 14.09 8.50
C THR A 301 2.14 13.36 9.42
N ILE A 302 1.97 13.46 10.73
CA ILE A 302 2.80 12.75 11.71
C ILE A 302 1.93 11.82 12.55
N CYS A 303 2.38 10.57 12.72
CA CYS A 303 1.78 9.66 13.69
C CYS A 303 2.21 10.02 15.11
N THR A 304 1.26 10.22 16.02
CA THR A 304 1.52 10.48 17.45
C THR A 304 1.61 9.20 18.29
N CYS A 305 1.81 8.06 17.64
CA CYS A 305 1.82 6.74 18.27
C CYS A 305 3.15 6.38 18.93
N GLU A 306 4.25 6.96 18.48
CA GLU A 306 5.61 6.73 18.99
C GLU A 306 5.97 7.73 20.10
N THR A 307 6.96 7.44 20.95
CA THR A 307 7.36 8.32 22.08
C THR A 307 8.06 9.60 21.61
N GLU A 308 8.88 9.50 20.55
CA GLU A 308 9.71 10.59 20.04
C GLU A 308 9.02 11.46 18.96
N TRP A 309 7.70 11.29 18.76
CA TRP A 309 6.94 11.98 17.72
C TRP A 309 7.04 13.51 17.81
N LEU A 310 7.16 14.06 19.01
CA LEU A 310 7.33 15.50 19.25
C LEU A 310 8.65 16.03 18.73
N ASN A 311 9.75 15.33 19.04
CA ASN A 311 11.08 15.72 18.57
C ASN A 311 11.12 15.69 17.04
N LEU A 312 10.52 14.66 16.44
CA LEU A 312 10.34 14.57 15.00
C LEU A 312 9.51 15.74 14.44
N LEU A 313 8.36 16.04 15.05
CA LEU A 313 7.52 17.18 14.67
C LEU A 313 8.34 18.47 14.64
N MET A 314 9.08 18.76 15.71
CA MET A 314 9.85 19.99 15.82
C MET A 314 10.99 20.07 14.80
N CYS A 315 11.69 18.97 14.52
CA CYS A 315 12.71 18.91 13.47
C CYS A 315 12.09 19.22 12.09
N VAL A 316 11.02 18.51 11.72
CA VAL A 316 10.40 18.69 10.40
C VAL A 316 9.81 20.10 10.25
N LEU A 317 9.16 20.64 11.30
CA LEU A 317 8.62 22.01 11.26
C LEU A 317 9.72 23.06 11.03
N ARG A 318 10.88 22.89 11.65
CA ARG A 318 12.02 23.82 11.49
C ARG A 318 12.52 23.86 10.05
N ASP A 319 12.48 22.72 9.39
CA ASP A 319 13.07 22.52 8.07
C ASP A 319 12.04 22.56 6.93
N SER A 320 10.79 22.97 7.20
CA SER A 320 9.70 22.97 6.22
C SER A 320 9.08 24.36 6.06
N PRO A 321 9.80 25.36 5.52
CA PRO A 321 9.36 26.77 5.51
C PRO A 321 8.07 27.01 4.72
N LYS A 322 7.73 26.15 3.74
CA LYS A 322 6.52 26.26 2.92
C LYS A 322 5.34 25.42 3.40
N LEU A 323 5.44 24.82 4.60
CA LEU A 323 4.40 23.95 5.13
C LEU A 323 3.09 24.72 5.33
N ARG A 324 1.99 24.23 4.73
CA ARG A 324 0.66 24.85 4.85
C ARG A 324 -0.33 24.02 5.64
N GLU A 325 -0.20 22.69 5.57
CA GLU A 325 -1.14 21.77 6.20
C GLU A 325 -0.37 20.80 7.11
N LEU A 326 -0.70 20.83 8.40
CA LEU A 326 -0.20 19.89 9.40
C LEU A 326 -1.33 18.98 9.86
N LYS A 327 -1.11 17.67 9.81
CA LYS A 327 -2.00 16.65 10.34
C LYS A 327 -1.29 15.82 11.41
N LEU A 328 -1.88 15.74 12.59
CA LEU A 328 -1.44 14.88 13.68
C LEU A 328 -2.44 13.74 13.84
N VAL A 329 -2.00 12.48 13.87
CA VAL A 329 -2.91 11.35 13.92
C VAL A 329 -2.38 10.19 14.74
N LYS A 330 -3.24 9.51 15.49
CA LYS A 330 -2.88 8.24 16.16
C LYS A 330 -3.36 7.02 15.37
N ASN A 331 -2.57 6.59 14.39
CA ASN A 331 -2.95 5.47 13.50
C ASN A 331 -2.66 4.09 14.10
N HIS A 332 -1.54 3.94 14.82
CA HIS A 332 -1.13 2.65 15.39
C HIS A 332 -1.48 2.57 16.88
N VAL A 333 -1.63 1.33 17.37
CA VAL A 333 -1.70 1.07 18.82
C VAL A 333 -0.37 1.50 19.44
N TYR A 334 -0.41 2.05 20.65
CA TYR A 334 0.77 2.54 21.36
C TYR A 334 1.81 1.42 21.45
N ARG A 335 2.96 1.59 20.80
CA ARG A 335 4.01 0.56 20.65
C ARG A 335 5.02 0.53 21.81
N SER A 336 5.01 1.53 22.67
CA SER A 336 5.95 1.62 23.80
C SER A 336 5.24 1.35 25.12
N HIS A 337 5.90 0.68 26.06
CA HIS A 337 5.44 0.63 27.46
C HIS A 337 6.05 1.76 28.30
N GLN A 338 6.88 2.61 27.69
CA GLN A 338 7.53 3.71 28.39
C GLN A 338 6.61 4.93 28.48
N PRO A 339 6.67 5.68 29.59
CA PRO A 339 5.97 6.96 29.70
C PRO A 339 6.53 7.93 28.65
N ARG A 340 5.64 8.74 28.05
CA ARG A 340 6.07 9.80 27.14
C ARG A 340 6.90 10.83 27.91
N PRO A 341 7.98 11.37 27.31
CA PRO A 341 8.74 12.42 27.96
C PRO A 341 7.87 13.66 28.14
N CYS A 342 8.08 14.39 29.26
CA CYS A 342 7.46 15.70 29.43
C CYS A 342 7.93 16.64 28.32
N TRP A 343 7.00 17.34 27.68
CA TRP A 343 7.35 18.28 26.62
C TRP A 343 8.05 19.51 27.20
N ASN A 344 9.13 19.91 26.55
CA ASN A 344 9.80 21.19 26.82
C ASN A 344 9.60 22.08 25.60
N GLU A 345 9.04 23.27 25.83
CA GLU A 345 8.81 24.22 24.75
C GLU A 345 10.13 24.58 24.05
N PRO A 346 10.17 24.56 22.70
CA PRO A 346 11.37 24.93 21.95
C PRO A 346 11.75 26.40 22.18
N SER A 347 13.05 26.69 22.25
CA SER A 347 13.56 28.06 22.42
C SER A 347 13.29 28.98 21.23
N ALA A 348 13.05 28.42 20.04
CA ALA A 348 12.75 29.15 18.82
C ALA A 348 11.51 28.57 18.14
N VAL A 349 10.62 29.46 17.69
CA VAL A 349 9.42 29.10 16.94
C VAL A 349 9.81 28.78 15.49
N PRO A 350 9.43 27.61 14.95
CA PRO A 350 9.65 27.30 13.54
C PRO A 350 9.04 28.34 12.58
N GLU A 351 9.79 28.70 11.53
CA GLU A 351 9.39 29.74 10.57
C GLU A 351 8.04 29.46 9.92
N CYS A 352 7.74 28.18 9.63
CA CYS A 352 6.47 27.80 9.01
C CYS A 352 5.24 28.14 9.87
N LEU A 353 5.35 28.07 11.21
CA LEU A 353 4.27 28.47 12.11
C LEU A 353 4.00 29.98 12.01
N LEU A 354 5.04 30.76 11.71
CA LEU A 354 4.97 32.22 11.65
C LEU A 354 4.58 32.78 10.27
N THR A 355 4.68 31.98 9.21
CA THR A 355 4.64 32.51 7.83
C THR A 355 3.75 31.74 6.86
N SER A 356 3.49 30.45 7.08
CA SER A 356 2.91 29.61 6.03
C SER A 356 1.87 28.60 6.50
N LEU A 357 1.87 28.17 7.77
CA LEU A 357 0.92 27.15 8.25
C LEU A 357 -0.51 27.72 8.28
N GLU A 358 -1.40 27.13 7.49
CA GLU A 358 -2.79 27.54 7.32
C GLU A 358 -3.78 26.60 8.03
N THR A 359 -3.49 25.30 8.08
CA THR A 359 -4.41 24.32 8.66
C THR A 359 -3.72 23.34 9.61
N LEU A 360 -4.38 23.08 10.73
CA LEU A 360 -4.04 21.99 11.65
C LEU A 360 -5.22 21.01 11.73
N GLU A 361 -4.98 19.73 11.44
CA GLU A 361 -5.92 18.65 11.66
C GLU A 361 -5.36 17.70 12.73
N TRP A 362 -6.07 17.50 13.84
CA TRP A 362 -5.69 16.56 14.89
C TRP A 362 -6.71 15.44 14.98
N VAL A 363 -6.29 14.22 14.66
CA VAL A 363 -7.15 13.04 14.61
C VAL A 363 -6.87 12.10 15.77
N LYS A 364 -7.93 11.70 16.48
CA LYS A 364 -7.89 10.88 17.70
C LYS A 364 -7.15 11.57 18.87
N TYR A 365 -7.45 12.85 19.08
CA TYR A 365 -6.98 13.63 20.23
C TYR A 365 -7.48 13.02 21.56
N GLU A 366 -6.59 12.86 22.54
CA GLU A 366 -6.88 12.26 23.85
C GLU A 366 -6.93 13.30 24.98
N GLY A 367 -6.42 14.51 24.75
CA GLY A 367 -6.44 15.60 25.73
C GLY A 367 -5.47 15.36 26.88
N THR A 368 -4.33 14.71 26.61
CA THR A 368 -3.24 14.62 27.59
C THR A 368 -2.58 15.99 27.77
N GLU A 369 -1.91 16.22 28.90
CA GLU A 369 -1.23 17.51 29.16
C GLU A 369 -0.23 17.87 28.05
N GLU A 370 0.58 16.91 27.60
CA GLU A 370 1.47 17.05 26.43
C GLU A 370 0.72 17.50 25.15
N GLU A 371 -0.42 16.89 24.84
CA GLU A 371 -1.21 17.24 23.65
C GLU A 371 -1.82 18.64 23.78
N LYS A 372 -2.24 19.04 24.99
CA LYS A 372 -2.74 20.39 25.28
C LYS A 372 -1.66 21.44 25.12
N GLU A 373 -0.46 21.19 25.65
CA GLU A 373 0.67 22.10 25.58
C GLU A 373 1.10 22.33 24.12
N VAL A 374 1.18 21.27 23.32
CA VAL A 374 1.51 21.35 21.89
C VAL A 374 0.43 22.07 21.09
N ALA A 375 -0.84 21.80 21.38
CA ALA A 375 -1.95 22.54 20.75
C ALA A 375 -1.86 24.03 21.08
N ALA A 376 -1.66 24.39 22.36
CA ALA A 376 -1.49 25.76 22.80
C ALA A 376 -0.31 26.45 22.12
N PHE A 377 0.82 25.77 22.00
CA PHE A 377 2.00 26.28 21.32
C PHE A 377 1.74 26.59 19.85
N ILE A 378 1.11 25.68 19.10
CA ILE A 378 0.80 25.88 17.68
C ILE A 378 -0.21 27.04 17.51
N LEU A 379 -1.24 27.11 18.36
CA LEU A 379 -2.24 28.19 18.31
C LEU A 379 -1.64 29.57 18.65
N ARG A 380 -0.75 29.63 19.65
CA ARG A 380 -0.04 30.85 20.05
C ARG A 380 1.04 31.26 19.05
N SER A 381 1.59 30.32 18.29
CA SER A 381 2.65 30.60 17.32
C SER A 381 2.11 30.88 15.91
N GLY A 382 1.02 30.20 15.54
CA GLY A 382 0.38 30.19 14.22
C GLY A 382 -0.24 31.54 13.81
N SER A 383 0.52 32.40 13.15
CA SER A 383 0.06 33.72 12.68
C SER A 383 -0.83 33.64 11.44
N CYS A 384 -0.60 32.64 10.57
CA CYS A 384 -1.34 32.44 9.32
C CYS A 384 -2.43 31.35 9.42
N LEU A 385 -2.63 30.79 10.61
CA LEU A 385 -3.53 29.67 10.85
C LEU A 385 -4.99 30.09 10.59
N LYS A 386 -5.69 29.38 9.71
CA LYS A 386 -7.08 29.67 9.31
C LYS A 386 -8.05 28.67 9.91
N LYS A 387 -7.68 27.39 9.93
CA LYS A 387 -8.56 26.31 10.36
C LYS A 387 -7.83 25.30 11.24
N VAL A 388 -8.43 24.98 12.36
CA VAL A 388 -8.02 23.91 13.27
C VAL A 388 -9.18 22.93 13.36
N THR A 389 -8.95 21.65 13.12
CA THR A 389 -9.96 20.60 13.21
C THR A 389 -9.46 19.52 14.15
N ILE A 390 -10.23 19.21 15.20
CA ILE A 390 -9.83 18.25 16.23
C ILE A 390 -10.92 17.19 16.34
N SER A 391 -10.58 15.93 16.10
CA SER A 391 -11.46 14.79 16.36
C SER A 391 -10.94 14.02 17.56
N SER A 392 -11.82 13.77 18.54
CA SER A 392 -11.44 13.02 19.74
C SER A 392 -11.42 11.52 19.50
N LYS A 393 -10.51 10.82 20.20
CA LYS A 393 -10.54 9.36 20.30
C LYS A 393 -11.67 8.88 21.21
N SER A 394 -12.08 9.70 22.18
CA SER A 394 -13.10 9.33 23.16
C SER A 394 -14.48 9.27 22.52
N THR A 395 -15.29 8.30 22.94
CA THR A 395 -16.72 8.21 22.59
C THR A 395 -17.62 8.94 23.60
N ASP A 396 -17.06 9.39 24.73
CA ASP A 396 -17.80 10.11 25.77
C ASP A 396 -18.02 11.57 25.37
N ILE A 397 -19.30 11.95 25.23
CA ILE A 397 -19.72 13.30 24.82
C ILE A 397 -19.30 14.35 25.84
N ASN A 398 -19.37 14.07 27.14
CA ASN A 398 -18.98 15.04 28.18
C ASN A 398 -17.47 15.27 28.13
N LYS A 399 -16.70 14.20 27.96
CA LYS A 399 -15.24 14.31 27.82
C LYS A 399 -14.86 15.09 26.55
N LYS A 400 -15.55 14.85 25.43
CA LYS A 400 -15.39 15.63 24.19
C LYS A 400 -15.70 17.11 24.41
N PHE A 401 -16.79 17.42 25.11
CA PHE A 401 -17.20 18.80 25.37
C PHE A 401 -16.21 19.56 26.25
N GLU A 402 -15.68 18.92 27.31
CA GLU A 402 -14.66 19.55 28.15
C GLU A 402 -13.35 19.79 27.36
N MET A 403 -12.91 18.83 26.53
CA MET A 403 -11.76 19.04 25.64
C MET A 403 -11.95 20.24 24.70
N LEU A 404 -13.13 20.34 24.06
CA LEU A 404 -13.48 21.48 23.21
C LEU A 404 -13.39 22.80 23.98
N LYS A 405 -13.99 22.84 25.17
CA LYS A 405 -14.02 24.04 26.00
C LYS A 405 -12.61 24.49 26.36
N GLU A 406 -11.75 23.58 26.81
CA GLU A 406 -10.34 23.87 27.10
C GLU A 406 -9.61 24.42 25.86
N LEU A 407 -9.74 23.75 24.71
CA LEU A 407 -9.10 24.17 23.45
C LEU A 407 -9.60 25.54 22.96
N SER A 408 -10.88 25.86 23.18
CA SER A 408 -11.49 27.13 22.79
C SER A 408 -11.01 28.33 23.62
N LEU A 409 -10.54 28.08 24.84
CA LEU A 409 -9.99 29.08 25.76
C LEU A 409 -8.52 29.40 25.47
N LEU A 410 -7.84 28.59 24.65
CA LEU A 410 -6.44 28.82 24.30
C LEU A 410 -6.27 30.10 23.47
N PHE A 411 -5.21 30.83 23.79
CA PHE A 411 -4.84 32.03 23.04
C PHE A 411 -4.47 31.67 21.59
N ARG A 412 -5.01 32.44 20.64
CA ARG A 412 -4.76 32.30 19.21
C ARG A 412 -4.07 33.54 18.70
N ARG A 413 -2.94 33.36 18.00
CA ARG A 413 -2.22 34.48 17.37
C ARG A 413 -2.91 34.96 16.10
N SER A 414 -3.45 34.04 15.30
CA SER A 414 -4.22 34.39 14.10
C SER A 414 -5.66 34.76 14.47
N PRO A 415 -6.12 35.98 14.12
CA PRO A 415 -7.50 36.41 14.40
C PRO A 415 -8.53 35.69 13.50
N THR A 416 -8.10 35.13 12.37
CA THR A 416 -8.96 34.40 11.43
C THR A 416 -9.07 32.90 11.75
N CYS A 417 -8.36 32.42 12.77
CA CYS A 417 -8.29 31.01 13.09
C CYS A 417 -9.60 30.48 13.70
N GLN A 418 -10.29 29.63 12.96
CA GLN A 418 -11.48 28.91 13.42
C GLN A 418 -11.10 27.52 13.95
N ILE A 419 -11.67 27.15 15.10
CA ILE A 419 -11.52 25.81 15.68
C ILE A 419 -12.84 25.06 15.45
N ALA A 420 -12.76 23.90 14.81
CA ALA A 420 -13.85 22.94 14.63
C ALA A 420 -13.51 21.64 15.35
N PHE A 421 -14.53 20.95 15.85
CA PHE A 421 -14.38 19.70 16.57
C PHE A 421 -15.38 18.67 16.05
N ASP A 422 -14.89 17.47 15.73
CA ASP A 422 -15.66 16.38 15.11
C ASP A 422 -16.03 15.25 16.09
#